data_AF-A0A965B9Q8-F1
#
_entry.id   AF-A0A965B9Q8-F1
#
_cell.length_a   1.000
_cell.length_b   1.000
_cell.length_c   1.000
_cell.angle_alpha   90.00
_cell.angle_beta   90.00
_cell.angle_gamma   90.00
#
_symmetry.space_group_name_H-M   'P 1'
#
loop_
_entity.id
_entity.type
_entity.pdbx_description
1 polymer ?
#
loop_
_entity_poly.entity_id
_entity_poly.type
_entity_poly.pdbx_seq_one_letter_code
_entity_poly.pdbx_strand_id
1 'polypeptide(L)' 'MQIEVLVRMAQQIARNNAALGPDRAAAKIAGHLQSFWTPAMIDELLAFAALNPGELDPNVRTALSRLDRSGSG' A
#
# COMPACT_ATOMS: atom_id res chain seq x y z
N MET A 1 12.27 8.65 3.27
CA MET A 1 12.83 7.29 3.37
C MET A 1 13.19 6.87 1.95
N GLN A 2 14.02 5.86 1.71
CA GLN A 2 14.26 5.42 0.34
C GLN A 2 13.02 4.67 -0.18
N ILE A 3 12.50 5.03 -1.37
CA ILE A 3 11.30 4.43 -1.96
C ILE A 3 11.41 2.89 -2.07
N GLU A 4 12.60 2.36 -2.34
CA GLU A 4 12.84 0.91 -2.43
C GLU A 4 12.55 0.20 -1.10
N VAL A 5 12.80 0.88 0.02
CA VAL A 5 12.50 0.37 1.36
C VAL A 5 10.99 0.35 1.59
N LEU A 6 10.27 1.41 1.19
CA LEU A 6 8.81 1.46 1.28
C LEU A 6 8.17 0.35 0.46
N VAL A 7 8.61 0.18 -0.79
CA VAL A 7 8.15 -0.90 -1.68
C VAL A 7 8.37 -2.26 -1.04
N ARG A 8 9.58 -2.53 -0.53
CA ARG A 8 9.89 -3.79 0.15
C ARG A 8 8.98 -4.06 1.34
N MET A 9 8.78 -3.05 2.20
CA MET A 9 7.91 -3.19 3.38
C MET A 9 6.46 -3.44 2.97
N ALA A 10 5.92 -2.69 2.01
CA ALA A 10 4.57 -2.89 1.50
C ALA A 10 4.37 -4.31 0.95
N GLN A 11 5.35 -4.82 0.20
CA GLN A 11 5.35 -6.20 -0.30
C GLN A 11 5.39 -7.24 0.85
N GLN A 12 6.16 -6.99 1.91
CA GLN A 12 6.18 -7.86 3.10
C GLN A 12 4.83 -7.89 3.82
N ILE A 13 4.20 -6.73 4.00
CA ILE A 13 2.85 -6.63 4.58
C ILE A 13 1.85 -7.43 3.73
N ALA A 14 1.92 -7.33 2.39
CA ALA A 14 1.05 -8.08 1.50
C ALA A 14 1.23 -9.59 1.63
N ARG A 15 2.48 -10.08 1.63
CA ARG A 15 2.79 -11.51 1.84
C ARG A 15 2.23 -12.03 3.16
N ASN A 16 2.35 -11.25 4.23
CA ASN A 16 1.83 -11.64 5.55
C ASN A 16 0.30 -11.73 5.59
N ASN A 17 -0.41 -11.06 4.67
CA ASN A 17 -1.87 -11.06 4.57
C ASN A 17 -2.40 -11.92 3.41
N ALA A 18 -1.54 -12.63 2.68
CA ALA A 18 -1.91 -13.36 1.45
C ALA A 18 -3.00 -14.42 1.68
N ALA A 19 -3.07 -15.01 2.88
CA ALA A 19 -4.08 -16.03 3.24
C ALA A 19 -5.51 -15.46 3.43
N LEU A 20 -5.68 -14.15 3.56
CA LEU A 20 -6.97 -13.52 3.85
C LEU A 20 -7.89 -13.38 2.62
N GLY A 21 -7.37 -13.65 1.43
CA GLY A 21 -8.03 -13.36 0.15
C GLY A 21 -7.96 -11.87 -0.23
N PRO A 22 -8.17 -11.51 -1.51
CA PRO A 22 -7.76 -10.22 -2.06
C PRO A 22 -8.39 -9.00 -1.35
N ASP A 23 -9.70 -9.01 -1.14
CA ASP A 23 -10.41 -7.86 -0.58
C ASP A 23 -10.08 -7.60 0.90
N ARG A 24 -9.97 -8.68 1.69
CA ARG A 24 -9.62 -8.58 3.12
C ARG A 24 -8.15 -8.23 3.29
N ALA A 25 -7.27 -8.78 2.46
CA ALA A 25 -5.86 -8.43 2.44
C ALA A 25 -5.68 -6.94 2.16
N ALA A 26 -6.30 -6.42 1.09
CA ALA A 26 -6.22 -5.00 0.77
C ALA A 26 -6.76 -4.08 1.88
N ALA A 27 -7.82 -4.49 2.60
CA ALA A 27 -8.37 -3.70 3.71
C ALA A 27 -7.41 -3.66 4.90
N LYS A 28 -6.84 -4.83 5.24
CA LYS A 28 -5.84 -4.95 6.31
C LYS A 28 -4.56 -4.17 5.99
N ILE A 29 -4.08 -4.24 4.74
CA ILE A 29 -2.91 -3.48 4.29
C ILE A 29 -3.18 -1.99 4.40
N ALA A 30 -4.31 -1.49 3.87
CA ALA A 30 -4.66 -0.07 3.94
C ALA A 30 -4.71 0.45 5.38
N GLY A 31 -5.39 -0.28 6.27
CA GLY A 31 -5.45 0.07 7.70
C GLY A 31 -4.08 0.03 8.38
N HIS A 32 -3.21 -0.91 8.01
CA HIS A 32 -1.85 -0.96 8.53
C HIS A 32 -1.01 0.24 8.07
N LEU A 33 -1.03 0.58 6.78
CA LEU A 33 -0.32 1.74 6.27
C LEU A 33 -0.82 3.02 6.97
N GLN A 34 -2.13 3.23 7.06
CA GLN A 34 -2.69 4.41 7.72
C GLN A 34 -2.32 4.51 9.22
N SER A 35 -2.16 3.38 9.92
CA SER A 35 -1.87 3.36 11.35
C SER A 35 -0.39 3.54 11.67
N PHE A 36 0.50 3.07 10.80
CA PHE A 36 1.94 2.95 11.09
C PHE A 36 2.83 3.81 10.19
N TRP A 37 2.34 4.27 9.04
CA TRP A 37 3.09 5.11 8.13
C TRP A 37 2.69 6.57 8.28
N THR A 38 3.63 7.47 8.02
CA THR A 38 3.29 8.90 7.92
C THR A 38 2.58 9.19 6.60
N PRO A 39 1.78 10.26 6.51
CA PRO A 39 1.14 10.65 5.24
C PRO A 39 2.14 10.76 4.08
N ALA A 40 3.30 11.39 4.31
CA ALA A 40 4.34 11.53 3.29
C ALA A 40 4.86 10.19 2.76
N MET A 41 4.97 9.15 3.59
CA MET A 41 5.38 7.82 3.14
C MET A 41 4.31 7.16 2.26
N ILE A 42 3.03 7.39 2.56
CA ILE A 42 1.90 6.89 1.76
C ILE A 42 1.88 7.60 0.42
N ASP A 43 2.06 8.92 0.40
CA ASP A 43 2.11 9.73 -0.81
C ASP A 43 3.28 9.32 -1.72
N GLU A 44 4.46 9.06 -1.14
CA GLU A 44 5.64 8.59 -1.88
C GLU A 44 5.36 7.23 -2.56
N LEU A 45 4.70 6.30 -1.85
CA LEU A 45 4.34 5.00 -2.39
C LEU A 45 3.21 5.09 -3.42
N LEU A 46 2.25 6.00 -3.26
CA LEU A 46 1.20 6.30 -4.25
C LEU A 46 1.83 6.82 -5.56
N ALA A 47 2.76 7.77 -5.47
CA ALA A 47 3.47 8.31 -6.62
C ALA A 47 4.26 7.21 -7.34
N PHE A 48 4.96 6.35 -6.59
CA PHE A 48 5.66 5.21 -7.16
C PHE A 48 4.70 4.24 -7.87
N ALA A 49 3.54 3.91 -7.27
CA ALA A 49 2.55 3.01 -7.85
C ALA A 49 1.95 3.53 -9.16
N ALA A 50 1.77 4.86 -9.27
CA ALA A 50 1.27 5.51 -10.49
C ALA A 50 2.29 5.43 -11.64
N LEU A 51 3.58 5.58 -11.33
CA LEU A 51 4.67 5.48 -12.31
C LEU A 51 5.01 4.02 -12.68
N ASN A 52 4.77 3.08 -11.77
CA ASN A 52 5.19 1.68 -11.88
C ASN A 52 4.02 0.70 -11.62
N PRO A 53 2.98 0.66 -12.48
CA PRO A 53 1.75 -0.10 -12.23
C PRO A 53 1.95 -1.62 -12.13
N GLY A 54 3.11 -2.16 -12.51
CA GLY A 54 3.43 -3.59 -12.44
C GLY A 54 4.34 -4.00 -11.28
N GLU A 55 4.92 -3.06 -10.52
CA GLU A 55 5.97 -3.40 -9.55
C GLU A 55 5.47 -3.66 -8.12
N LEU A 56 4.21 -3.37 -7.86
CA LEU A 56 3.57 -3.62 -6.57
C LEU A 56 2.62 -4.80 -6.62
N ASP A 57 2.59 -5.56 -5.52
CA ASP A 57 1.60 -6.61 -5.29
C ASP A 57 0.18 -6.07 -5.53
N PRO A 58 -0.71 -6.83 -6.21
CA PRO A 58 -2.07 -6.37 -6.50
C PRO A 58 -2.88 -5.94 -5.26
N ASN A 59 -2.63 -6.57 -4.11
CA ASN A 59 -3.29 -6.20 -2.86
C ASN A 59 -2.78 -4.87 -2.31
N VAL A 60 -1.49 -4.56 -2.50
CA VAL A 60 -0.91 -3.24 -2.16
C VAL A 60 -1.53 -2.17 -3.03
N ARG A 61 -1.60 -2.38 -4.35
CA ARG A 61 -2.22 -1.43 -5.28
C ARG A 61 -3.67 -1.15 -4.91
N THR A 62 -4.42 -2.21 -4.62
CA THR A 62 -5.83 -2.09 -4.18
C THR A 62 -5.94 -1.35 -2.85
N ALA A 63 -5.03 -1.60 -1.90
CA ALA A 63 -4.98 -0.87 -0.64
C ALA A 63 -4.70 0.63 -0.85
N LEU A 64 -3.73 0.97 -1.70
CA LEU A 64 -3.40 2.36 -2.04
C LEU A 64 -4.58 3.10 -2.68
N SER A 65 -5.29 2.47 -3.62
CA SER A 65 -6.50 3.06 -4.22
C SER A 65 -7.62 3.31 -3.19
N ARG A 66 -7.66 2.56 -2.09
CA ARG A 66 -8.61 2.80 -0.99
C ARG A 66 -8.20 4.02 -0.15
N LEU A 67 -6.90 4.21 0.07
CA LEU A 67 -6.36 5.34 0.84
C LEU A 67 -6.51 6.66 0.09
N ASP A 68 -6.22 6.68 -1.22
CA ASP A 68 -6.34 7.86 -2.08
C ASP A 68 -7.77 8.46 -2.06
N ARG A 69 -8.79 7.60 -2.15
CA ARG A 69 -10.20 8.03 -2.03
C ARG A 69 -10.58 8.54 -0.64
N SER A 70 -9.86 8.13 0.41
CA SER A 70 -10.13 8.57 1.78
C SER A 70 -9.47 9.90 2.15
N GLY A 71 -8.42 10.31 1.41
CA GLY A 71 -7.65 11.54 1.65
C GLY A 71 -8.14 12.77 0.88
N SER A 72 -9.18 12.65 0.06
CA SER A 72 -9.75 13.76 -0.73
C SER A 72 -10.84 14.55 0.01
N GLY A 73 -10.75 14.66 1.34
CA GLY A 73 -11.71 15.34 2.22
C GLY A 73 -11.19 16.65 2.78
#